data_AF-A0A929VDM8-F1
#
_entry.id   AF-A0A929VDM8-F1
#
_cell.length_a   1.000
_cell.length_b   1.000
_cell.length_c   1.000
_cell.angle_alpha   90.00
_cell.angle_beta   90.00
_cell.angle_gamma   90.00
#
_symmetry.space_group_name_H-M   'P 1'
#
loop_
_entity.id
_entity.type
_entity.pdbx_description
1 polymer ?
#
loop_
_entity_poly.entity_id
_entity_poly.type
_entity_poly.pdbx_seq_one_letter_code
_entity_poly.pdbx_strand_id
1 'polypeptide(L)'
;MRFTEEQQAVIDARHQNILVSAAAGSGKTAVLTERILGLISGEDAVDIDRLLVVTFTRAAAAQMKEKISARISRALQENPQDEHLQRQQTLIHHAQITTIDSFCQSVIRSHFGEIDLDPSYRVVEEGEITLLEQQVLSELLEKEYALSNRKESDPSTSDFLFCADYFSEGASDEALEKNILDLYHKSVSTPFPDLWLKERMDDYEVPEENFDALFFVKEVERKTMEQLQDAVHT
;
A
#
# COMPACT_ATOMS: atom_id res chain seq x y z
N MET A 1 -15.58 31.64 8.43
CA MET A 1 -14.16 31.64 7.99
C MET A 1 -14.17 32.06 6.52
N ARG A 2 -13.18 32.81 6.03
CA ARG A 2 -13.12 33.18 4.61
C ARG A 2 -12.10 32.29 3.91
N PHE A 3 -12.55 31.47 2.97
CA PHE A 3 -11.69 30.63 2.13
C PHE A 3 -11.05 31.49 1.03
N THR A 4 -9.85 31.10 0.58
CA THR A 4 -9.26 31.68 -0.63
C THR A 4 -10.04 31.22 -1.87
N GLU A 5 -9.85 31.89 -3.01
CA GLU A 5 -10.50 31.49 -4.27
C GLU A 5 -10.14 30.04 -4.66
N GLU A 6 -8.87 29.64 -4.48
CA GLU A 6 -8.41 28.27 -4.73
C GLU A 6 -9.08 27.25 -3.79
N GLN A 7 -9.19 27.58 -2.49
CA GLN A 7 -9.86 26.72 -1.52
C GLN A 7 -11.35 26.58 -1.82
N GLN A 8 -11.99 27.68 -2.22
CA GLN A 8 -13.39 27.70 -2.60
C GLN A 8 -13.64 26.87 -3.87
N ALA A 9 -12.76 26.97 -4.87
CA ALA A 9 -12.82 26.13 -6.06
C ALA A 9 -12.74 24.63 -5.74
N VAL A 10 -11.89 24.25 -4.77
CA VAL A 10 -11.84 22.86 -4.26
C VAL A 10 -13.11 22.47 -3.52
N ILE A 11 -13.72 23.37 -2.75
CA ILE A 11 -14.98 23.10 -2.03
C ILE A 11 -16.14 22.91 -3.02
N ASP A 12 -16.17 23.69 -4.11
CA ASP A 12 -17.30 23.76 -5.04
C ASP A 12 -17.21 22.76 -6.20
N ALA A 13 -16.03 22.25 -6.54
CA ALA A 13 -15.86 21.29 -7.64
C ALA A 13 -16.79 20.06 -7.51
N ARG A 14 -17.56 19.72 -8.54
CA ARG A 14 -18.43 18.53 -8.60
C ARG A 14 -18.18 17.75 -9.89
N HIS A 15 -18.58 16.47 -9.92
CA HIS A 15 -18.57 15.60 -11.10
C HIS A 15 -17.22 15.48 -11.85
N GLN A 16 -16.11 15.60 -11.12
CA GLN A 16 -14.77 15.46 -11.67
C GLN A 16 -13.79 14.97 -10.61
N ASN A 17 -12.71 14.35 -11.05
CA ASN A 17 -11.59 14.00 -10.19
C ASN A 17 -10.76 15.26 -9.93
N ILE A 18 -10.40 15.48 -8.66
CA ILE A 18 -9.58 16.63 -8.26
C ILE A 18 -8.32 16.15 -7.56
N LEU A 19 -7.19 16.75 -7.93
CA LEU A 19 -5.93 16.60 -7.23
C LEU A 19 -5.57 17.95 -6.60
N VAL A 20 -5.39 17.96 -5.28
CA VAL A 20 -5.11 19.19 -4.53
C VAL A 20 -3.68 19.12 -3.99
N SER A 21 -2.78 19.89 -4.59
CA SER A 21 -1.42 20.08 -4.06
C SER A 21 -1.44 21.21 -3.04
N ALA A 22 -1.02 20.92 -1.80
CA ALA A 22 -1.17 21.87 -0.70
C ALA A 22 -0.06 21.73 0.35
N ALA A 23 0.63 22.83 0.64
CA ALA A 23 1.68 22.92 1.65
C ALA A 23 1.16 22.65 3.08
N ALA A 24 2.06 22.34 4.02
CA ALA A 24 1.70 22.25 5.43
C ALA A 24 1.05 23.55 5.92
N GLY A 25 0.02 23.46 6.77
CA GLY A 25 -0.68 24.63 7.30
C GLY A 25 -1.67 25.32 6.34
N SER A 26 -1.82 24.86 5.08
CA SER A 26 -2.72 25.49 4.09
C SER A 26 -4.23 25.27 4.34
N GLY A 27 -4.61 24.69 5.48
CA GLY A 27 -6.01 24.44 5.82
C GLY A 27 -6.66 23.25 5.12
N LYS A 28 -5.88 22.31 4.55
CA LYS A 28 -6.38 21.10 3.85
C LYS A 28 -7.57 20.42 4.54
N THR A 29 -7.46 20.17 5.84
CA THR A 29 -8.52 19.52 6.61
C THR A 29 -9.79 20.37 6.70
N ALA A 30 -9.66 21.70 6.82
CA ALA A 30 -10.81 22.60 6.82
C ALA A 30 -11.51 22.59 5.46
N VAL A 31 -10.74 22.71 4.37
CA VAL A 31 -11.24 22.64 3.00
C VAL A 31 -11.97 21.32 2.74
N LEU A 32 -11.39 20.19 3.15
CA LEU A 32 -12.02 18.88 2.98
C LEU A 32 -13.30 18.73 3.82
N THR A 33 -13.31 19.27 5.05
CA THR A 33 -14.51 19.26 5.90
C THR A 33 -15.65 20.05 5.28
N GLU A 34 -15.37 21.25 4.76
CA GLU A 34 -16.37 22.08 4.05
C GLU A 34 -16.86 21.42 2.78
N ARG A 35 -15.95 20.80 2.02
CA ARG A 35 -16.32 20.06 0.82
C ARG A 35 -17.32 18.96 1.15
N ILE A 36 -17.08 18.20 2.23
CA ILE A 36 -18.02 17.17 2.69
C ILE A 36 -19.37 17.79 3.09
N LEU A 37 -19.37 18.90 3.84
CA LEU A 37 -20.61 19.60 4.19
C LEU A 37 -21.38 20.06 2.96
N GLY A 38 -20.69 20.62 1.97
CA GLY A 38 -21.29 21.03 0.71
C GLY A 38 -21.80 19.87 -0.14
N LEU A 39 -21.38 18.63 0.10
CA LEU A 39 -21.92 17.43 -0.54
C LEU A 39 -23.18 16.91 0.17
N ILE A 40 -23.35 17.18 1.46
CA ILE A 40 -24.47 16.68 2.27
C ILE A 40 -25.52 17.75 2.60
N SER A 41 -25.39 18.95 2.05
CA SER A 41 -26.29 20.09 2.36
C SER A 41 -26.68 20.91 1.13
N GLY A 42 -26.25 20.52 -0.07
CA GLY A 42 -26.59 21.20 -1.34
C GLY A 42 -27.91 20.72 -1.96
N GLU A 43 -28.29 21.27 -3.10
CA GLU A 43 -29.50 20.85 -3.85
C GLU A 43 -29.44 19.37 -4.26
N ASP A 44 -28.25 18.88 -4.61
CA ASP A 44 -27.97 17.47 -4.92
C ASP A 44 -27.34 16.73 -3.72
N ALA A 45 -27.82 16.99 -2.50
CA ALA A 45 -27.25 16.41 -1.30
C ALA A 45 -27.26 14.87 -1.31
N VAL A 46 -26.12 14.29 -0.94
CA VAL A 46 -25.98 12.85 -0.69
C VAL A 46 -25.94 12.58 0.80
N ASP A 47 -26.40 11.40 1.20
CA ASP A 47 -26.23 10.95 2.57
C ASP A 47 -24.73 10.72 2.89
N ILE A 48 -24.29 11.13 4.07
CA ILE A 48 -22.88 11.06 4.49
C ILE A 48 -22.34 9.63 4.55
N ASP A 49 -23.21 8.64 4.76
CA ASP A 49 -22.87 7.21 4.74
C ASP A 49 -22.60 6.66 3.33
N ARG A 50 -22.86 7.46 2.29
CA ARG A 50 -22.47 7.18 0.90
C ARG A 50 -21.12 7.75 0.51
N LEU A 51 -20.45 8.46 1.43
CA LEU A 51 -19.12 9.01 1.22
C LEU A 51 -18.06 8.10 1.85
N LEU A 52 -17.08 7.70 1.03
CA LEU A 52 -15.85 7.07 1.51
C LEU A 52 -14.78 8.13 1.70
N VAL A 53 -14.34 8.31 2.95
CA VAL A 53 -13.30 9.27 3.33
C VAL A 53 -12.18 8.52 4.02
N VAL A 54 -11.03 8.45 3.36
CA VAL A 54 -9.89 7.67 3.83
C VAL A 54 -8.75 8.57 4.27
N THR A 55 -8.08 8.21 5.36
CA THR A 55 -6.91 8.92 5.89
C THR A 55 -5.82 7.94 6.35
N PHE A 56 -4.65 8.47 6.69
CA PHE A 56 -3.50 7.65 7.08
C PHE A 56 -3.58 7.14 8.51
N THR A 57 -4.21 7.88 9.43
CA THR A 57 -4.25 7.50 10.86
C THR A 57 -5.67 7.47 11.41
N ARG A 58 -5.93 6.56 12.36
CA ARG A 58 -7.22 6.48 13.06
C ARG A 58 -7.54 7.77 13.80
N ALA A 59 -6.53 8.46 14.35
CA ALA A 59 -6.69 9.75 15.00
C ALA A 59 -7.16 10.84 14.02
N ALA A 60 -6.60 10.90 12.80
CA ALA A 60 -7.05 11.83 11.78
C ALA A 60 -8.50 11.53 11.34
N ALA A 61 -8.88 10.26 11.26
CA ALA A 61 -10.24 9.84 10.90
C ALA A 61 -11.25 10.30 11.96
N ALA A 62 -10.94 10.04 13.23
CA ALA A 62 -11.75 10.46 14.38
C ALA A 62 -11.88 11.99 14.43
N GLN A 63 -10.76 12.72 14.30
CA GLN A 63 -10.76 14.18 14.27
C GLN A 63 -11.61 14.73 13.12
N MET A 64 -11.57 14.09 11.95
CA MET A 64 -12.38 14.49 10.81
C MET A 64 -13.88 14.27 11.07
N LYS A 65 -14.24 13.11 11.61
CA LYS A 65 -15.61 12.78 12.01
C LYS A 65 -16.17 13.76 13.04
N GLU A 66 -15.38 14.11 14.06
CA GLU A 66 -15.73 15.13 15.06
C GLU A 66 -15.97 16.50 14.43
N LYS A 67 -15.06 16.94 13.55
CA LYS A 67 -15.19 18.23 12.86
C LYS A 67 -16.44 18.30 12.00
N ILE A 68 -16.75 17.24 11.24
CA ILE A 68 -17.96 17.20 10.41
C ILE A 68 -19.20 17.21 11.30
N SER A 69 -19.23 16.40 12.36
CA SER A 69 -20.35 16.36 13.31
C SER A 69 -20.62 17.72 13.94
N ALA A 70 -19.57 18.40 14.43
CA ALA A 70 -19.71 19.74 15.02
C ALA A 70 -20.26 20.77 14.02
N ARG A 71 -19.96 20.59 12.73
CA ARG A 71 -20.45 21.48 11.67
C ARG A 71 -21.88 21.21 11.26
N ILE A 72 -22.30 19.94 11.20
CA ILE A 72 -23.70 19.57 11.04
C ILE A 72 -24.51 20.15 12.21
N SER A 73 -24.04 19.98 13.45
CA SER A 73 -24.70 20.53 14.64
C SER A 73 -24.84 22.06 14.58
N ARG A 74 -23.81 22.77 14.10
CA ARG A 74 -23.88 24.22 13.92
C ARG A 74 -24.90 24.62 12.84
N ALA A 75 -24.93 23.92 11.71
CA ALA A 75 -25.91 24.18 10.65
C ALA A 75 -27.35 23.95 11.15
N LEU A 76 -27.56 22.92 11.98
CA LEU A 76 -28.85 22.66 12.65
C LEU A 76 -29.22 23.72 13.70
N GLN A 77 -28.26 24.40 14.33
CA GLN A 77 -28.59 25.54 15.20
C GLN A 77 -29.14 26.73 14.40
N GLU A 78 -28.64 26.91 13.18
CA GLU A 78 -29.06 27.99 12.27
C GLU A 78 -30.39 27.65 11.58
N ASN A 79 -30.61 26.37 11.21
CA ASN A 79 -31.88 25.86 10.68
C ASN A 79 -32.32 24.55 11.35
N PRO A 80 -33.00 24.62 12.51
CA PRO A 80 -33.36 23.42 13.29
C PRO A 80 -34.36 22.48 12.63
N GLN A 81 -35.10 22.94 11.63
CA GLN A 81 -36.14 22.18 10.94
C GLN A 81 -35.64 21.47 9.68
N ASP A 82 -34.32 21.52 9.42
CA ASP A 82 -33.72 20.80 8.29
C ASP A 82 -33.69 19.29 8.56
N GLU A 83 -34.73 18.58 8.08
CA GLU A 83 -34.86 17.13 8.23
C GLU A 83 -33.69 16.35 7.64
N HIS A 84 -33.10 16.85 6.55
CA HIS A 84 -31.96 16.18 5.92
C HIS A 84 -30.73 16.26 6.81
N LEU A 85 -30.39 17.45 7.34
CA LEU A 85 -29.27 17.61 8.25
C LEU A 85 -29.47 16.85 9.57
N GLN A 86 -30.71 16.76 10.09
CA GLN A 86 -31.01 15.92 11.26
C GLN A 86 -30.69 14.44 10.98
N ARG A 87 -31.02 13.96 9.77
CA ARG A 87 -30.65 12.62 9.33
C ARG A 87 -29.14 12.47 9.22
N GLN A 88 -28.42 13.43 8.64
CA GLN A 88 -26.96 13.39 8.55
C GLN A 88 -26.27 13.35 9.93
N GLN A 89 -26.82 14.05 10.92
CA GLN A 89 -26.35 14.02 12.31
C GLN A 89 -26.42 12.62 12.92
N THR A 90 -27.34 11.76 12.45
CA THR A 90 -27.45 10.36 12.86
C THR A 90 -26.53 9.45 12.03
N LEU A 91 -26.50 9.68 10.71
CA LEU A 91 -25.73 8.86 9.77
C LEU A 91 -24.21 9.02 9.90
N ILE A 92 -23.73 10.15 10.45
CA ILE A 92 -22.29 10.37 10.70
C ILE A 92 -21.65 9.21 11.49
N HIS A 93 -22.40 8.55 12.37
CA HIS A 93 -21.90 7.41 13.15
C HIS A 93 -21.60 6.19 12.28
N HIS A 94 -22.31 6.01 11.17
CA HIS A 94 -22.15 4.93 10.18
C HIS A 94 -21.31 5.34 8.97
N ALA A 95 -20.94 6.62 8.83
CA ALA A 95 -20.13 7.11 7.73
C ALA A 95 -18.75 6.43 7.65
N GLN A 96 -18.31 6.12 6.44
CA GLN A 96 -17.01 5.49 6.16
C GLN A 96 -15.87 6.52 6.19
N ILE A 97 -15.62 7.09 7.38
CA ILE A 97 -14.49 7.97 7.66
C ILE A 97 -13.45 7.16 8.44
N THR A 98 -12.45 6.63 7.76
CA THR A 98 -11.61 5.55 8.29
C THR A 98 -10.18 5.55 7.70
N THR A 99 -9.34 4.59 8.11
CA THR A 99 -8.04 4.34 7.45
C THR A 99 -8.20 3.38 6.28
N ILE A 100 -7.19 3.33 5.39
CA ILE A 100 -7.17 2.37 4.27
C ILE A 100 -7.35 0.95 4.80
N ASP A 101 -6.58 0.55 5.81
CA ASP A 101 -6.60 -0.81 6.35
C ASP A 101 -7.98 -1.18 6.92
N SER A 102 -8.60 -0.25 7.66
CA SER A 102 -9.92 -0.49 8.25
C SER A 102 -11.02 -0.53 7.18
N PHE A 103 -10.88 0.21 6.08
CA PHE A 103 -11.76 0.06 4.92
C PHE A 103 -11.55 -1.31 4.24
N CYS A 104 -10.31 -1.71 3.94
CA CYS A 104 -10.00 -3.00 3.34
C CYS A 104 -10.51 -4.17 4.19
N GLN A 105 -10.35 -4.10 5.52
CA GLN A 105 -10.93 -5.09 6.43
C GLN A 105 -12.45 -5.16 6.33
N SER A 106 -13.15 -4.03 6.20
CA SER A 106 -14.60 -4.01 5.99
C SER A 106 -14.98 -4.72 4.69
N VAL A 107 -14.25 -4.46 3.61
CA VAL A 107 -14.49 -5.10 2.30
C VAL A 107 -14.31 -6.61 2.40
N ILE A 108 -13.19 -7.07 2.98
CA ILE A 108 -12.91 -8.50 3.19
C ILE A 108 -14.02 -9.16 4.03
N ARG A 109 -14.46 -8.54 5.13
CA ARG A 109 -15.54 -9.08 5.96
C ARG A 109 -16.89 -9.13 5.26
N SER A 110 -17.16 -8.22 4.33
CA SER A 110 -18.43 -8.21 3.59
C SER A 110 -18.43 -9.23 2.45
N HIS A 111 -17.26 -9.60 1.93
CA HIS A 111 -17.10 -10.42 0.73
C HIS A 111 -16.24 -11.68 0.97
N PHE A 112 -16.07 -12.13 2.22
CA PHE A 112 -15.21 -13.28 2.53
C PHE A 112 -15.64 -14.57 1.82
N GLY A 113 -16.91 -14.70 1.43
CA GLY A 113 -17.41 -15.86 0.69
C GLY A 113 -17.05 -15.86 -0.81
N GLU A 114 -16.55 -14.75 -1.35
CA GLU A 114 -16.07 -14.64 -2.74
C GLU A 114 -14.59 -15.00 -2.86
N ILE A 115 -13.89 -15.06 -1.74
CA ILE A 115 -12.49 -15.45 -1.62
C ILE A 115 -12.40 -16.71 -0.76
N ASP A 116 -11.35 -17.52 -0.91
CA ASP A 116 -11.17 -18.72 -0.10
C ASP A 116 -10.66 -18.35 1.31
N LEU A 117 -11.45 -17.57 2.05
CA LEU A 117 -11.09 -17.05 3.37
C LEU A 117 -12.12 -17.47 4.42
N ASP A 118 -11.63 -18.07 5.51
CA ASP A 118 -12.47 -18.43 6.63
C ASP A 118 -13.04 -17.17 7.32
N PRO A 119 -14.35 -17.10 7.63
CA PRO A 119 -14.96 -15.95 8.30
C PRO A 119 -14.37 -15.65 9.70
N SER A 120 -13.71 -16.63 10.33
CA SER A 120 -13.03 -16.49 11.62
C SER A 120 -11.58 -15.98 11.51
N TYR A 121 -11.18 -15.47 10.35
CA TYR A 121 -9.84 -14.91 10.15
C TYR A 121 -9.50 -13.79 11.15
N ARG A 122 -8.20 -13.68 11.45
CA ARG A 122 -7.62 -12.63 12.26
C ARG A 122 -6.48 -11.97 11.51
N VAL A 123 -6.31 -10.67 11.72
CA VAL A 123 -5.12 -9.94 11.27
C VAL A 123 -3.95 -10.32 12.17
N VAL A 124 -2.92 -10.87 11.54
CA VAL A 124 -1.68 -11.33 12.21
C VAL A 124 -0.84 -10.10 12.59
N GLU A 125 -0.21 -10.14 13.77
CA GLU A 125 0.70 -9.08 14.21
C GLU A 125 2.09 -9.22 13.58
N GLU A 126 2.84 -8.12 13.49
CA GLU A 126 4.14 -8.08 12.82
C GLU A 126 5.13 -9.14 13.33
N GLY A 127 5.20 -9.34 14.66
CA GLY A 127 6.07 -10.39 15.23
C GLY A 127 5.63 -11.81 14.89
N GLU A 128 4.32 -12.04 14.75
CA GLU A 128 3.80 -13.34 14.29
C GLU A 128 4.10 -13.56 12.80
N ILE A 129 4.03 -12.51 11.98
CA ILE A 129 4.41 -12.57 10.56
C ILE A 129 5.88 -13.02 10.43
N THR A 130 6.80 -12.39 11.16
CA THR A 130 8.22 -12.75 11.13
C THR A 130 8.46 -14.21 11.51
N LEU A 131 7.78 -14.72 12.54
CA LEU A 131 7.92 -16.11 12.95
C LEU A 131 7.38 -17.08 11.90
N LEU A 132 6.23 -16.77 11.30
CA LEU A 132 5.64 -17.58 10.23
C LEU A 132 6.52 -17.60 8.97
N GLU A 133 7.07 -16.45 8.59
CA GLU A 133 7.99 -16.34 7.45
C GLU A 133 9.24 -17.20 7.66
N GLN A 134 9.84 -17.14 8.85
CA GLN A 134 11.00 -17.97 9.19
C GLN A 134 10.67 -19.47 9.16
N GLN A 135 9.53 -19.87 9.72
CA GLN A 135 9.09 -21.27 9.70
C GLN A 135 8.90 -21.79 8.27
N VAL A 136 8.15 -21.05 7.44
CA VAL A 136 7.90 -21.43 6.05
C VAL A 136 9.18 -21.47 5.23
N LEU A 137 10.09 -20.50 5.45
CA LEU A 137 11.38 -20.47 4.76
C LEU A 137 12.26 -21.66 5.14
N SER A 138 12.36 -21.99 6.43
CA SER A 138 13.12 -23.16 6.89
C SER A 138 12.56 -24.46 6.30
N GLU A 139 11.22 -24.64 6.33
CA GLU A 139 10.57 -25.81 5.73
C GLU A 139 10.79 -25.91 4.22
N LEU A 140 10.76 -24.77 3.51
CA LEU A 140 11.04 -24.69 2.08
C LEU A 140 12.47 -25.14 1.77
N LEU A 141 13.47 -24.57 2.45
CA LEU A 141 14.88 -24.91 2.22
C LEU A 141 15.17 -26.38 2.57
N GLU A 142 14.69 -26.88 3.72
CA GLU A 142 14.87 -28.28 4.10
C GLU A 142 14.31 -29.23 3.03
N LYS A 143 13.13 -28.91 2.48
CA LYS A 143 12.52 -29.68 1.40
C LYS A 143 13.35 -29.64 0.13
N GLU A 144 13.83 -28.47 -0.30
CA GLU A 144 14.64 -28.34 -1.52
C GLU A 144 15.99 -29.05 -1.41
N TYR A 145 16.66 -28.97 -0.25
CA TYR A 145 17.86 -29.76 0.04
C TYR A 145 17.60 -31.27 0.00
N ALA A 146 16.51 -31.72 0.63
CA ALA A 146 16.14 -33.13 0.62
C ALA A 146 15.82 -33.66 -0.80
N LEU A 147 15.20 -32.84 -1.66
CA LEU A 147 14.93 -33.18 -3.06
C LEU A 147 16.22 -33.27 -3.89
N SER A 148 17.15 -32.34 -3.65
CA SER A 148 18.43 -32.30 -4.35
C SER A 148 19.30 -33.51 -4.01
N ASN A 149 19.32 -33.92 -2.73
CA ASN A 149 20.07 -35.11 -2.28
C ASN A 149 19.53 -36.45 -2.82
N ARG A 150 18.28 -36.51 -3.31
CA ARG A 150 17.71 -37.75 -3.87
C ARG A 150 18.01 -37.94 -5.36
N LYS A 151 18.46 -36.90 -6.06
CA LYS A 151 18.79 -36.92 -7.49
C LYS A 151 20.29 -37.22 -7.71
N GLU A 152 20.83 -38.27 -7.10
CA GLU A 152 22.27 -38.64 -7.17
C GLU A 152 22.79 -39.05 -8.57
N SER A 153 22.01 -38.97 -9.65
CA SER A 153 22.37 -39.55 -10.95
C SER A 153 22.80 -38.56 -12.03
N ASP A 154 22.82 -37.25 -11.78
CA ASP A 154 23.25 -36.28 -12.78
C ASP A 154 24.13 -35.19 -12.11
N PRO A 155 25.39 -34.98 -12.56
CA PRO A 155 26.32 -34.00 -11.97
C PRO A 155 25.98 -32.52 -12.24
N SER A 156 24.89 -32.20 -12.95
CA SER A 156 24.45 -30.84 -13.27
C SER A 156 23.21 -30.35 -12.48
N THR A 157 22.86 -31.00 -11.36
CA THR A 157 21.43 -31.31 -11.12
C THR A 157 20.88 -30.88 -9.77
N SER A 158 20.78 -29.57 -9.60
CA SER A 158 19.64 -28.91 -8.96
C SER A 158 19.84 -27.40 -9.14
N ASP A 159 19.01 -26.73 -9.94
CA ASP A 159 19.04 -25.25 -10.08
C ASP A 159 19.04 -24.56 -8.70
N PHE A 160 18.43 -25.22 -7.71
CA PHE A 160 18.46 -24.80 -6.32
C PHE A 160 19.85 -24.91 -5.67
N LEU A 161 20.59 -26.02 -5.81
CA LEU A 161 21.94 -26.12 -5.23
C LEU A 161 22.90 -25.09 -5.85
N PHE A 162 22.79 -24.88 -7.17
CA PHE A 162 23.56 -23.82 -7.83
C PHE A 162 23.21 -22.43 -7.29
N CYS A 163 21.91 -22.14 -7.12
CA CYS A 163 21.44 -20.90 -6.51
C CYS A 163 21.95 -20.73 -5.07
N ALA A 164 21.84 -21.78 -4.25
CA ALA A 164 22.29 -21.76 -2.87
C ALA A 164 23.80 -21.50 -2.78
N ASP A 165 24.62 -22.25 -3.51
CA ASP A 165 26.07 -22.04 -3.53
C ASP A 165 26.46 -20.65 -4.02
N TYR A 166 25.70 -20.07 -4.96
CA TYR A 166 25.98 -18.75 -5.52
C TYR A 166 25.64 -17.60 -4.56
N PHE A 167 24.54 -17.71 -3.80
CA PHE A 167 24.04 -16.64 -2.94
C PHE A 167 24.36 -16.82 -1.45
N SER A 168 24.78 -18.00 -1.01
CA SER A 168 25.22 -18.24 0.37
C SER A 168 26.63 -17.68 0.62
N GLU A 169 26.86 -17.17 1.84
CA GLU A 169 28.16 -16.62 2.24
C GLU A 169 28.88 -17.61 3.18
N GLY A 170 29.94 -18.24 2.68
CA GLY A 170 30.74 -19.18 3.46
C GLY A 170 29.98 -20.49 3.73
N ALA A 171 29.68 -20.78 5.00
CA ALA A 171 29.02 -22.03 5.42
C ALA A 171 27.59 -21.80 5.94
N SER A 172 27.03 -20.61 5.71
CA SER A 172 25.69 -20.21 6.19
C SER A 172 24.81 -19.77 5.03
N ASP A 173 23.53 -20.15 5.11
CA ASP A 173 22.50 -19.78 4.13
C ASP A 173 21.80 -18.45 4.49
N GLU A 174 22.24 -17.75 5.54
CA GLU A 174 21.64 -16.48 5.98
C GLU A 174 21.50 -15.44 4.86
N ALA A 175 22.49 -15.35 3.97
CA ALA A 175 22.44 -14.43 2.82
C ALA A 175 21.38 -14.83 1.79
N LEU A 176 21.28 -16.14 1.49
CA LEU A 176 20.24 -16.69 0.61
C LEU A 176 18.84 -16.47 1.20
N GLU A 177 18.65 -16.81 2.47
CA GLU A 177 17.38 -16.62 3.20
C GLU A 177 16.92 -15.17 3.14
N LYS A 178 17.83 -14.24 3.43
CA LYS A 178 17.56 -12.81 3.37
C LYS A 178 17.17 -12.38 1.95
N ASN A 179 17.90 -12.84 0.92
CA ASN A 179 17.59 -12.50 -0.47
C ASN A 179 16.20 -12.99 -0.89
N ILE A 180 15.80 -14.19 -0.47
CA ILE A 180 14.46 -14.76 -0.73
C ILE A 180 13.39 -13.87 -0.08
N LEU A 181 13.55 -13.52 1.20
CA LEU A 181 12.59 -12.68 1.93
C LEU A 181 12.53 -11.25 1.38
N ASP A 182 13.67 -10.63 1.07
CA ASP A 182 13.74 -9.29 0.49
C ASP A 182 13.01 -9.26 -0.88
N LEU A 183 13.20 -10.29 -1.71
CA LEU A 183 12.51 -10.43 -2.99
C LEU A 183 11.00 -10.62 -2.81
N TYR A 184 10.59 -11.47 -1.87
CA TYR A 184 9.19 -11.68 -1.51
C TYR A 184 8.53 -10.38 -1.02
N HIS A 185 9.12 -9.70 -0.04
CA HIS A 185 8.63 -8.42 0.50
C HIS A 185 8.53 -7.35 -0.59
N LYS A 186 9.48 -7.32 -1.52
CA LYS A 186 9.41 -6.40 -2.66
C LYS A 186 8.25 -6.76 -3.59
N SER A 187 8.05 -8.03 -3.89
CA SER A 187 6.97 -8.48 -4.78
C SER A 187 5.59 -8.14 -4.23
N VAL A 188 5.34 -8.38 -2.93
CA VAL A 188 4.03 -8.14 -2.27
C VAL A 188 3.72 -6.66 -2.06
N SER A 189 4.71 -5.78 -2.26
CA SER A 189 4.50 -4.32 -2.30
C SER A 189 3.89 -3.84 -3.62
N THR A 190 3.65 -4.74 -4.58
CA THR A 190 3.08 -4.44 -5.89
C THR A 190 1.67 -5.03 -6.05
N PRO A 191 0.83 -4.51 -6.98
CA PRO A 191 -0.52 -5.03 -7.18
C PRO A 191 -0.59 -6.49 -7.63
N PHE A 192 0.43 -7.01 -8.33
CA PHE A 192 0.46 -8.36 -8.90
C PHE A 192 1.83 -9.02 -8.67
N PRO A 193 2.07 -9.61 -7.48
CA PRO A 193 3.40 -10.10 -7.07
C PRO A 193 3.98 -11.14 -8.02
N ASP A 194 3.19 -12.13 -8.45
CA ASP A 194 3.64 -13.19 -9.36
C ASP A 194 4.04 -12.66 -10.74
N LEU A 195 3.29 -11.68 -11.25
CA LEU A 195 3.63 -11.03 -12.52
C LEU A 195 4.90 -10.22 -12.36
N TRP A 196 5.00 -9.47 -11.26
CA TRP A 196 6.20 -8.68 -10.98
C TRP A 196 7.44 -9.57 -10.91
N LEU A 197 7.39 -10.71 -10.22
CA LEU A 197 8.50 -11.66 -10.15
C LEU A 197 8.89 -12.18 -11.54
N LYS A 198 7.91 -12.56 -12.37
CA LYS A 198 8.17 -13.02 -13.75
C LYS A 198 8.86 -11.95 -14.57
N GLU A 199 8.36 -10.72 -14.55
CA GLU A 199 8.98 -9.61 -15.27
C GLU A 199 10.40 -9.30 -14.77
N ARG A 200 10.72 -9.56 -13.49
CA ARG A 200 12.10 -9.40 -12.98
C ARG A 200 13.03 -10.52 -13.43
N MET A 201 12.50 -11.71 -13.75
CA MET A 201 13.32 -12.77 -14.35
C MET A 201 13.80 -12.35 -15.74
N ASP A 202 12.94 -11.66 -16.50
CA ASP A 202 13.27 -11.17 -17.84
C ASP A 202 14.41 -10.13 -17.83
N ASP A 203 14.65 -9.46 -16.71
CA ASP A 203 15.77 -8.50 -16.56
C ASP A 203 17.15 -9.18 -16.73
N TYR A 204 17.21 -10.50 -16.57
CA TYR A 204 18.43 -11.32 -16.74
C TYR A 204 18.53 -11.97 -18.12
N GLU A 205 17.56 -11.78 -19.02
CA GLU A 205 17.69 -12.21 -20.40
C GLU A 205 18.76 -11.38 -21.12
N VAL A 206 19.85 -12.03 -21.53
CA VAL A 206 20.94 -11.41 -22.28
C VAL A 206 20.73 -11.67 -23.78
N PRO A 207 20.47 -10.65 -24.61
CA PRO A 207 20.46 -10.81 -26.06
C PRO A 207 21.85 -11.24 -26.55
N GLU A 208 21.92 -12.20 -27.48
CA GLU A 208 23.18 -12.82 -27.95
C GLU A 208 24.25 -11.82 -28.43
N GLU A 209 23.86 -10.61 -28.87
CA GLU A 209 24.77 -9.70 -29.57
C GLU A 209 25.12 -8.41 -28.81
N ASN A 210 24.57 -8.14 -27.62
CA ASN A 210 24.77 -6.81 -27.01
C ASN A 210 24.64 -6.73 -25.48
N PHE A 211 25.55 -7.39 -24.76
CA PHE A 211 25.67 -7.31 -23.29
C PHE A 211 25.80 -5.86 -22.79
N ASP A 212 26.63 -5.04 -23.44
CA ASP A 212 26.88 -3.63 -23.04
C ASP A 212 25.64 -2.73 -23.20
N ALA A 213 24.67 -3.13 -24.02
CA ALA A 213 23.43 -2.38 -24.17
C ALA A 213 22.43 -2.59 -23.03
N LEU A 214 22.61 -3.64 -22.22
CA LEU A 214 21.71 -4.00 -21.13
C LEU A 214 21.60 -2.86 -20.12
N PHE A 215 20.37 -2.65 -19.63
CA PHE A 215 20.08 -1.54 -18.72
C PHE A 215 20.89 -1.62 -17.43
N PHE A 216 20.99 -2.81 -16.83
CA PHE A 216 21.75 -2.97 -15.58
C PHE A 216 23.26 -2.78 -15.79
N VAL A 217 23.82 -3.18 -16.94
CA VAL A 217 25.23 -2.95 -17.27
C VAL A 217 25.52 -1.45 -17.34
N LYS A 218 24.68 -0.69 -18.07
CA LYS A 218 24.80 0.77 -18.13
C LYS A 218 24.67 1.45 -16.78
N GLU A 219 23.78 0.95 -15.92
CA GLU A 219 23.57 1.51 -14.59
C GLU A 219 24.75 1.21 -13.65
N VAL A 220 25.36 0.02 -13.76
CA VAL A 220 26.59 -0.33 -13.05
C VAL A 220 27.75 0.55 -13.55
N GLU A 221 27.95 0.67 -14.86
CA GLU A 221 28.97 1.54 -15.44
C GLU A 221 28.82 2.99 -14.95
N ARG A 222 27.59 3.52 -14.98
CA ARG A 222 27.28 4.86 -14.47
C ARG A 222 27.67 5.01 -13.00
N LYS A 223 27.23 4.09 -12.13
CA LYS A 223 27.54 4.13 -10.69
C LYS A 223 29.02 4.00 -10.41
N THR A 224 29.72 3.10 -11.09
CA THR A 224 31.17 2.93 -10.95
C THR A 224 31.90 4.18 -11.41
N MET A 225 31.46 4.83 -12.49
CA MET A 225 32.04 6.08 -12.97
C MET A 225 31.85 7.23 -11.96
N GLU A 226 30.66 7.34 -11.35
CA GLU A 226 30.38 8.31 -10.29
C GLU A 226 31.29 8.08 -9.07
N GLN A 227 31.42 6.83 -8.61
CA GLN A 227 32.32 6.49 -7.49
C GLN A 227 33.79 6.79 -7.80
N LEU A 228 34.25 6.55 -9.03
CA LEU A 228 35.60 6.88 -9.45
C LEU A 228 35.84 8.39 -9.49
N GLN A 229 34.88 9.18 -9.96
CA GLN A 229 34.98 10.64 -9.96
C GLN A 229 35.05 11.20 -8.53
N ASP A 230 34.22 10.70 -7.63
CA ASP A 230 34.24 11.10 -6.23
C ASP A 230 35.59 10.74 -5.56
N ALA A 231 36.14 9.58 -5.87
CA ALA A 231 37.45 9.14 -5.34
C ALA A 231 38.64 9.98 -5.87
N VAL A 232 38.53 10.58 -7.06
CA VAL A 232 39.57 11.46 -7.64
C VAL A 232 39.47 12.89 -7.06
N HIS A 233 38.36 13.24 -6.42
CA HIS A 233 38.15 14.54 -5.77
C HIS A 233 38.36 14.51 -4.24
N THR A 234 38.83 13.37 -3.70
CA THR A 234 39.23 13.18 -2.30
C THR A 234 40.75 13.12 -2.19
#